data_AF-A0A7X7X8Q8-F1
#
_entry.id   AF-A0A7X7X8Q8-F1
#
_cell.length_a   1.000
_cell.length_b   1.000
_cell.length_c   1.000
_cell.angle_alpha   90.00
_cell.angle_beta   90.00
_cell.angle_gamma   90.00
#
_symmetry.space_group_name_H-M   'P 1'
#
loop_
_entity.id
_entity.type
_entity.pdbx_description
1 polymer ?
#
loop_
_entity_poly.entity_id
_entity_poly.type
_entity_poly.pdbx_seq_one_letter_code
_entity_poly.pdbx_strand_id
1 'polypeptide(L)' 'MLISPTQFSREIGVEAALARELMKFLEIEPVTVSPQKVRLFNAGDLELVFQKLEILKEEVLQELNNSKNS' A
#
# COMPACT_ATOMS: atom_id res chain seq x y z
N MET A 1 -7.32 -0.13 -13.58
CA MET A 1 -8.21 1.02 -13.28
C MET A 1 -7.37 2.09 -12.60
N LEU A 2 -7.58 3.39 -12.90
CA LEU A 2 -6.89 4.46 -12.16
C LEU A 2 -7.70 4.84 -10.92
N ILE A 3 -7.03 4.94 -9.78
CA ILE A 3 -7.65 5.15 -8.49
C ILE A 3 -6.91 6.21 -7.67
N SER A 4 -7.63 7.01 -6.90
CA SER A 4 -7.03 7.93 -5.93
C SER A 4 -6.67 7.19 -4.64
N PRO A 5 -5.69 7.69 -3.84
CA PRO A 5 -5.35 7.08 -2.56
C PRO A 5 -6.54 6.91 -1.60
N THR A 6 -7.52 7.81 -1.66
CA THR A 6 -8.71 7.76 -0.79
C THR A 6 -9.73 6.72 -1.24
N GLN A 7 -9.84 6.48 -2.55
CA GLN A 7 -10.67 5.39 -3.06
C GLN A 7 -10.01 4.05 -2.74
N PHE A 8 -8.70 3.91 -3.01
CA PHE A 8 -7.95 2.69 -2.71
C PHE A 8 -8.01 2.34 -1.22
N SER A 9 -7.84 3.32 -0.32
CA SER A 9 -7.90 3.07 1.11
C SER A 9 -9.25 2.51 1.57
N ARG A 10 -10.36 2.91 0.93
CA ARG A 10 -11.70 2.36 1.22
C ARG A 10 -11.83 0.92 0.76
N GLU A 11 -11.24 0.56 -0.37
CA GLU A 11 -11.29 -0.80 -0.92
C GLU A 11 -10.53 -1.79 -0.03
N ILE A 12 -9.37 -1.40 0.48
CA ILE A 12 -8.54 -2.25 1.35
C ILE A 12 -8.85 -2.10 2.86
N GLY A 13 -9.81 -1.26 3.22
CA GLY A 13 -10.25 -1.10 4.62
C GLY A 13 -9.23 -0.41 5.54
N VAL A 14 -8.44 0.54 5.04
CA VAL A 14 -7.47 1.30 5.84
C VAL A 14 -7.77 2.81 5.84
N GLU A 15 -7.21 3.51 6.82
CA GLU A 15 -7.30 4.97 6.87
C GLU A 15 -6.62 5.61 5.66
N ALA A 16 -7.27 6.61 5.07
CA ALA A 16 -6.74 7.30 3.89
C ALA A 16 -5.42 8.03 4.17
N ALA A 17 -5.19 8.48 5.41
CA ALA A 17 -3.93 9.09 5.81
C ALA A 17 -2.79 8.06 5.77
N LEU A 18 -3.00 6.89 6.39
CA LEU A 18 -2.06 5.78 6.39
C LEU A 18 -1.74 5.30 4.97
N ALA A 19 -2.75 5.12 4.11
CA ALA A 19 -2.53 4.72 2.72
C ALA A 19 -1.62 5.70 1.98
N ARG A 20 -1.82 7.01 2.16
CA ARG A 20 -0.96 8.05 1.55
C ARG A 20 0.46 8.02 2.09
N GLU A 21 0.63 7.81 3.39
CA GLU A 21 1.95 7.72 4.02
C GLU A 21 2.70 6.47 3.54
N LEU A 22 2.03 5.32 3.46
CA LEU A 22 2.60 4.09 2.93
C LEU A 22 3.03 4.26 1.47
N MET A 23 2.15 4.79 0.61
CA MET A 23 2.50 5.06 -0.78
C MET A 23 3.71 5.99 -0.91
N LYS A 24 3.81 7.00 -0.03
CA LYS A 24 4.96 7.91 0.02
C LYS A 24 6.23 7.21 0.50
N PHE A 25 6.13 6.41 1.56
CA PHE A 25 7.26 5.67 2.14
C PHE A 25 7.83 4.66 1.15
N LEU A 26 6.96 4.01 0.38
CA LEU A 26 7.32 3.06 -0.67
C LEU A 26 7.70 3.74 -2.00
N GLU A 27 7.75 5.07 -2.03
CA GLU A 27 8.11 5.86 -3.20
C GLU A 27 7.27 5.52 -4.46
N ILE A 28 6.00 5.17 -4.25
CA ILE A 28 5.09 4.85 -5.37
C ILE A 28 4.71 6.15 -6.05
N GLU A 29 5.10 6.28 -7.32
CA GLU A 29 4.76 7.45 -8.11
C GLU A 29 3.34 7.33 -8.71
N PRO A 30 2.58 8.43 -8.76
CA PRO A 30 1.30 8.44 -9.45
C PRO A 30 1.52 8.33 -10.96
N VAL A 31 0.68 7.54 -11.62
CA VAL A 31 0.67 7.40 -13.09
C VAL A 31 0.29 8.72 -13.74
N THR A 32 -0.62 9.47 -13.12
CA THR A 32 -1.05 10.77 -13.63
C THR A 32 -1.61 11.65 -12.52
N VAL A 33 -1.75 12.94 -12.82
CA VAL A 33 -2.39 13.92 -11.95
C VAL A 33 -3.56 14.54 -12.71
N SER A 34 -4.76 14.41 -12.15
CA SER A 34 -5.97 15.01 -12.72
C SER A 34 -5.93 16.54 -12.71
N PRO A 35 -6.79 17.23 -13.50
CA PRO A 35 -6.92 18.68 -13.47
C PRO A 35 -7.23 19.25 -12.07
N GLN A 36 -7.92 18.48 -11.23
CA GLN A 36 -8.23 18.82 -9.83
C GLN A 36 -7.04 18.56 -8.88
N LYS A 37 -5.85 18.30 -9.40
CA LYS A 37 -4.62 17.97 -8.65
C LYS A 37 -4.70 16.68 -7.84
N VAL A 38 -5.66 15.79 -8.13
CA VAL A 38 -5.72 14.46 -7.53
C VAL A 38 -4.70 13.56 -8.22
N ARG A 39 -3.79 12.99 -7.43
CA ARG A 39 -2.82 11.96 -7.86
C ARG A 39 -3.56 10.64 -8.08
N LEU A 40 -3.36 10.03 -9.23
CA LEU A 40 -4.01 8.78 -9.63
C LEU A 40 -2.97 7.69 -9.85
N PHE A 41 -3.28 6.52 -9.34
CA PHE A 41 -2.41 5.35 -9.32
C PHE A 41 -3.09 4.20 -10.06
N ASN A 42 -2.32 3.26 -10.57
CA ASN A 42 -2.88 2.03 -11.08
C ASN A 42 -3.31 1.13 -9.91
N ALA A 43 -4.60 0.81 -9.84
CA ALA A 43 -5.14 -0.01 -8.76
C ALA A 43 -4.44 -1.39 -8.67
N GLY A 44 -4.20 -2.04 -9.80
CA GLY A 44 -3.55 -3.37 -9.81
C GLY A 44 -2.11 -3.34 -9.29
N ASP A 45 -1.38 -2.25 -9.55
CA ASP A 45 -0.02 -2.09 -9.03
C ASP A 45 -0.05 -1.86 -7.51
N LEU A 46 -1.01 -1.07 -7.02
CA LEU A 46 -1.20 -0.86 -5.59
C LEU A 46 -1.61 -2.15 -4.87
N GLU A 47 -2.56 -2.90 -5.41
CA GLU A 47 -2.97 -4.20 -4.89
C GLU A 47 -1.79 -5.15 -4.79
N LEU A 48 -0.99 -5.27 -5.85
CA LEU A 48 0.19 -6.14 -5.88
C LEU A 48 1.23 -5.73 -4.84
N VAL A 49 1.50 -4.43 -4.69
CA VAL A 49 2.44 -3.92 -3.68
C VAL A 49 1.96 -4.26 -2.28
N PHE A 50 0.69 -3.96 -1.97
CA PHE A 50 0.13 -4.21 -0.64
C PHE A 50 0.05 -5.71 -0.32
N GLN A 51 -0.26 -6.56 -1.30
CA GLN A 51 -0.19 -8.02 -1.14
C GLN A 51 1.21 -8.49 -0.79
N LYS A 52 2.25 -7.97 -1.48
CA LYS A 52 3.65 -8.33 -1.17
C LYS A 52 4.09 -7.86 0.22
N LEU A 53 3.62 -6.70 0.67
CA LEU A 53 3.89 -6.21 2.03
C LEU A 53 3.25 -7.11 3.09
N GLU A 54 2.05 -7.63 2.82
CA GLU A 54 1.39 -8.56 3.72
C GLU A 54 2.17 -9.87 3.86
N ILE A 55 2.67 -10.42 2.75
CA ILE A 55 3.54 -11.61 2.75
C ILE A 55 4.83 -11.33 3.53
N LEU A 56 5.50 -10.22 3.25
CA LEU A 56 6.74 -9.83 3.96
C LEU A 56 6.50 -9.69 5.47
N LYS A 57 5.37 -9.11 5.88
CA LYS A 57 4.98 -9.00 7.29
C LYS A 57 4.86 -10.38 7.93
N GLU A 58 4.24 -11.34 7.25
CA GLU A 58 4.09 -12.71 7.75
C GLU A 58 5.44 -13.40 7.92
N GLU A 59 6.32 -13.29 6.92
CA GLU A 59 7.68 -13.85 6.96
C GLU A 59 8.48 -13.30 8.15
N VAL A 60 8.51 -11.97 8.32
CA VAL A 60 9.22 -11.31 9.44
C VAL A 60 8.65 -11.73 10.79
N LEU A 61 7.32 -11.82 10.92
CA LEU A 61 6.69 -12.26 12.17
C LEU A 61 7.01 -13.73 12.50
N GLN A 62 7.08 -14.60 11.50
CA GLN A 62 7.49 -15.99 11.68
C GLN A 62 8.94 -16.08 12.16
N GLU A 63 9.86 -15.34 11.53
CA GLU A 63 11.27 -15.28 11.95
C GLU A 63 11.41 -14.81 13.41
N LEU A 64 10.70 -13.74 13.78
CA LEU A 64 10.72 -13.23 15.15
C LEU A 64 10.17 -14.23 16.17
N ASN A 65 9.13 -14.98 15.82
CA ASN A 65 8.58 -16.02 16.68
C ASN A 65 9.53 -17.20 16.83
N ASN A 66 10.19 -17.61 15.76
CA ASN A 66 11.18 -18.69 15.78
C ASN A 66 12.42 -18.29 16.59
N SER A 67 12.85 -17.03 16.50
CA SER A 67 13.96 -16.48 17.28
C SER A 67 13.67 -16.38 18.78
N LYS A 68 12.40 -16.26 19.19
CA LYS A 68 12.00 -16.23 20.61
C LYS A 68 11.86 -17.61 21.23
N ASN A 69 11.72 -18.64 20.39
CA ASN A 69 11.56 -20.04 20.80
C ASN A 69 12.86 -20.86 20.72
N SER A 70 13.96 -20.25 20.27
CA SER A 70 15.33 -20.80 20.32
C SER A 70 16.10 -20.19 21.49
#